data_AF-A0A0F9TSK4-F1
#
_entry.id   AF-A0A0F9TSK4-F1
#
_cell.length_a   1.000
_cell.length_b   1.000
_cell.length_c   1.000
_cell.angle_alpha   90.00
_cell.angle_beta   90.00
_cell.angle_gamma   90.00
#
_symmetry.space_group_name_H-M   'P 1'
#
loop_
_entity.id
_entity.type
_entity.pdbx_description
1 polymer ?
#
loop_
_entity_poly.entity_id
_entity_poly.type
_entity_poly.pdbx_seq_one_letter_code
_entity_poly.pdbx_strand_id
1 'polypeptide(L)' 'MLVTKTHQYEEMKEEMRPQDETMDGSGLTFETLEHGGEFPDTMPQAIKAQDAEGRWCLYLPAMENGKVVRSLSYQFRFGA' A
#
# COMPACT_ATOMS: atom_id res chain seq x y z
N MET A 1 -19.71 -18.52 3.42
CA MET A 1 -18.69 -18.76 2.38
C MET A 1 -17.42 -18.08 2.83
N LEU A 2 -16.36 -18.83 3.13
CA LEU A 2 -15.05 -18.25 3.42
C LEU A 2 -14.46 -17.81 2.08
N VAL A 3 -14.33 -16.50 1.86
CA VAL A 3 -13.58 -15.97 0.73
C VAL A 3 -12.15 -15.79 1.20
N THR A 4 -11.26 -16.67 0.73
CA THR A 4 -9.82 -16.52 0.99
C THR A 4 -9.22 -15.67 -0.11
N LYS A 5 -8.72 -14.50 0.25
CA LYS A 5 -8.01 -13.62 -0.67
C LYS A 5 -6.53 -14.02 -0.70
N THR A 6 -6.10 -14.64 -1.79
CA THR A 6 -4.68 -15.01 -1.97
C THR A 6 -4.02 -13.97 -2.85
N HIS A 7 -3.14 -13.16 -2.28
CA HIS A 7 -2.25 -12.28 -3.04
C HIS A 7 -0.96 -13.05 -3.35
N GLN A 8 -0.53 -12.99 -4.60
CA GLN A 8 0.77 -13.50 -5.02
C GLN A 8 1.73 -12.31 -5.06
N TYR A 9 2.89 -12.48 -4.44
CA TYR A 9 3.92 -11.46 -4.39
C TYR A 9 5.21 -12.01 -4.99
N GLU A 10 5.95 -11.14 -5.65
CA GLU A 10 7.35 -11.36 -5.98
C GLU A 10 8.24 -10.49 -5.08
N GLU A 11 9.51 -10.84 -4.99
CA GLU A 11 10.49 -10.03 -4.25
C GLU A 11 10.64 -8.66 -4.91
N MET A 12 10.45 -7.58 -4.13
CA MET A 12 10.62 -6.21 -4.62
C MET A 12 12.07 -5.76 -4.48
N LYS A 13 12.80 -5.82 -5.60
CA LYS A 13 14.18 -5.32 -5.71
C LYS A 13 14.24 -3.80 -5.62
N GLU A 14 15.43 -3.26 -5.39
CA GLU A 14 15.64 -1.82 -5.23
C GLU A 14 15.21 -1.03 -6.46
N GLU A 15 15.60 -1.50 -7.65
CA GLU A 15 15.29 -0.88 -8.94
C GLU A 15 13.80 -0.89 -9.32
N MET A 16 12.97 -1.66 -8.61
CA MET A 16 11.52 -1.74 -8.83
C MET A 16 10.75 -0.73 -7.98
N ARG A 17 11.40 -0.08 -7.01
CA ARG A 17 10.74 0.80 -6.03
C ARG A 17 10.44 2.15 -6.67
N PRO A 18 9.18 2.64 -6.59
CA PRO A 18 8.86 4.00 -7.01
C PRO A 18 9.76 5.03 -6.36
N GLN A 19 10.26 5.98 -7.13
CA GLN A 19 11.06 7.11 -6.65
C GLN A 19 10.27 8.42 -6.82
N ASP A 20 10.46 9.31 -5.84
CA ASP A 20 9.92 10.67 -5.84
C ASP A 20 11.07 11.62 -5.49
N GLU A 21 11.89 11.95 -6.50
CA GLU A 21 13.13 12.71 -6.32
C GLU A 21 12.90 14.11 -5.73
N THR A 22 11.78 14.74 -6.08
CA THR A 22 11.38 16.06 -5.59
C THR A 22 10.71 15.99 -4.23
N MET A 23 10.35 14.79 -3.75
CA MET A 23 9.65 14.54 -2.49
C MET A 23 8.32 15.31 -2.34
N ASP A 24 7.73 15.72 -3.46
CA ASP A 24 6.48 16.47 -3.52
C ASP A 24 5.34 15.66 -4.14
N GLY A 25 5.62 14.42 -4.54
CA GLY A 25 4.68 13.50 -5.16
C GLY A 25 4.21 13.90 -6.55
N SER A 26 4.75 14.98 -7.15
CA SER A 26 4.28 15.50 -8.44
C SER A 26 4.55 14.54 -9.60
N GLY A 27 5.57 13.69 -9.49
CA GLY A 27 5.89 12.62 -10.43
C GLY A 27 5.16 11.30 -10.16
N LEU A 28 4.35 11.23 -9.11
CA LEU A 28 3.63 10.01 -8.73
C LEU A 28 2.20 10.02 -9.27
N THR A 29 1.74 8.83 -9.69
CA THR A 29 0.35 8.55 -10.01
C THR A 29 -0.21 7.53 -9.02
N PHE A 30 -1.48 7.70 -8.65
CA PHE A 30 -2.16 6.83 -7.70
C PHE A 30 -3.42 6.25 -8.30
N GLU A 31 -3.56 4.93 -8.23
CA GLU A 31 -4.74 4.20 -8.67
C GLU A 31 -5.34 3.44 -7.48
N THR A 32 -6.59 3.74 -7.14
CA THR A 32 -7.35 2.96 -6.16
C THR A 32 -7.83 1.67 -6.83
N LEU A 33 -7.51 0.53 -6.24
CA LEU A 33 -7.84 -0.77 -6.82
C LEU A 33 -9.09 -1.35 -6.14
N GLU A 34 -8.89 -2.26 -5.20
CA GLU A 34 -9.99 -2.88 -4.47
C GLU A 34 -10.65 -1.90 -3.51
N HIS A 35 -11.96 -2.04 -3.29
CA HIS A 35 -12.75 -1.18 -2.41
C HIS A 35 -13.67 -2.01 -1.50
N GLY A 36 -14.07 -1.45 -0.37
CA GLY A 36 -14.97 -2.10 0.60
C GLY A 36 -14.21 -3.04 1.54
N GLY A 37 -14.81 -4.16 1.96
CA GLY A 37 -14.16 -5.15 2.81
C GLY A 37 -15.10 -5.67 3.90
N GLU A 38 -14.77 -5.38 5.17
CA GLU A 38 -15.65 -5.68 6.31
C GLU A 38 -16.99 -4.93 6.22
N PHE A 39 -17.00 -3.77 5.56
CA PHE A 39 -18.17 -2.92 5.40
C PHE A 39 -18.48 -2.68 3.90
N PRO A 40 -19.75 -2.41 3.55
CA PRO A 40 -20.16 -2.08 2.19
C PRO A 40 -19.88 -0.60 1.87
N ASP A 41 -18.64 -0.17 2.06
CA ASP A 41 -18.18 1.19 1.78
C ASP A 41 -17.31 1.26 0.52
N THR A 42 -16.84 2.47 0.21
CA THR A 42 -15.92 2.74 -0.89
C THR A 42 -14.51 3.00 -0.38
N MET A 43 -14.10 2.41 0.75
CA MET A 43 -12.75 2.57 1.25
C MET A 43 -11.78 1.74 0.39
N PRO A 44 -10.71 2.33 -0.17
CA PRO A 44 -9.71 1.57 -0.90
C PRO A 44 -9.00 0.56 0.02
N GLN A 45 -8.92 -0.68 -0.43
CA GLN A 45 -8.18 -1.79 0.20
C GLN A 45 -6.79 -1.98 -0.43
N ALA A 46 -6.52 -1.30 -1.54
CA ALA A 46 -5.20 -1.24 -2.15
C ALA A 46 -5.08 0.04 -2.99
N ILE A 47 -3.92 0.69 -2.89
CA ILE A 47 -3.55 1.83 -3.71
C ILE A 47 -2.26 1.46 -4.44
N LYS A 48 -2.27 1.49 -5.76
CA LYS A 48 -1.06 1.39 -6.56
C LYS A 48 -0.47 2.78 -6.70
N ALA A 49 0.77 2.96 -6.25
CA ALA A 49 1.56 4.14 -6.56
C ALA A 49 2.54 3.79 -7.66
N GLN A 50 2.66 4.65 -8.66
CA GLN A 50 3.60 4.48 -9.78
C GLN A 50 4.32 5.80 -10.03
N ASP A 51 5.64 5.74 -10.22
CA ASP A 51 6.44 6.91 -10.55
C ASP A 51 6.52 7.19 -12.05
N ALA A 52 7.20 8.28 -12.41
CA ALA A 52 7.37 8.73 -13.79
C ALA A 52 8.15 7.74 -14.69
N GLU A 53 8.94 6.84 -14.11
CA GLU A 53 9.67 5.80 -14.85
C GLU A 53 8.85 4.51 -14.99
N GLY A 54 7.66 4.45 -14.39
CA GLY A 54 6.75 3.31 -14.44
C GLY A 54 7.00 2.25 -13.37
N ARG A 55 7.93 2.48 -12.44
CA ARG A 55 8.11 1.62 -11.25
C ARG A 55 6.91 1.78 -10.35
N TRP A 56 6.43 0.69 -9.77
CA TRP A 56 5.19 0.71 -8.99
C TRP A 56 5.24 -0.22 -7.79
N CYS A 57 4.46 0.11 -6.76
CA CYS A 57 4.20 -0.77 -5.63
C CYS A 57 2.75 -0.63 -5.13
N LEU A 58 2.30 -1.60 -4.33
CA LEU A 58 1.01 -1.53 -3.63
C LEU A 58 1.21 -1.02 -2.22
N TYR A 59 0.41 -0.02 -1.84
CA TYR A 59 0.16 0.37 -0.46
C TYR A 59 -1.17 -0.22 -0.01
N LEU A 60 -1.11 -0.97 1.07
CA LEU A 60 -2.27 -1.61 1.69
C LEU A 60 -2.57 -0.90 3.02
N PRO A 61 -3.85 -0.82 3.45
CA PRO A 61 -4.17 -0.39 4.79
C PRO A 61 -3.51 -1.31 5.83
N ALA A 62 -3.18 -0.76 7.00
CA ALA A 62 -2.66 -1.57 8.09
C ALA A 62 -3.69 -2.63 8.51
N MET A 63 -3.24 -3.87 8.66
CA MET A 63 -4.10 -5.00 8.98
C MET A 63 -3.58 -5.72 10.23
N GLU A 64 -4.45 -5.94 11.22
CA GLU A 64 -4.18 -6.83 12.36
C GLU A 64 -5.29 -7.88 12.47
N ASN A 65 -4.90 -9.15 12.57
CA ASN A 65 -5.86 -10.27 12.68
C ASN A 65 -6.95 -10.26 11.59
N GLY A 66 -6.59 -9.83 10.37
CA GLY A 66 -7.50 -9.76 9.22
C GLY A 66 -8.45 -8.55 9.19
N LYS A 67 -8.30 -7.59 10.10
CA LYS A 67 -9.10 -6.35 10.13
C LYS A 67 -8.25 -5.14 9.81
N VAL A 68 -8.84 -4.20 9.08
CA VAL A 68 -8.24 -2.88 8.86
C VAL A 68 -8.21 -2.13 10.18
N VAL A 69 -7.03 -1.63 10.55
CA VAL A 69 -6.82 -0.87 11.80
C VAL A 69 -6.36 0.55 11.51
N ARG A 70 -6.76 1.47 12.39
CA ARG A 70 -6.23 2.84 12.41
C ARG A 70 -4.99 2.87 13.28
N SER A 71 -3.84 3.21 12.69
CA SER A 71 -2.65 3.54 13.48
C SER A 71 -2.86 4.87 14.23
N LEU A 72 -2.59 4.87 15.53
CA LEU A 72 -2.73 6.06 16.39
C LEU A 72 -1.40 6.81 16.59
N SER A 73 -0.27 6.09 16.52
CA SER A 73 1.06 6.65 16.68
C SER A 73 2.10 5.68 16.13
N TYR A 74 3.26 6.19 15.72
CA TYR A 74 4.45 5.39 15.42
C TYR A 74 5.65 5.93 16.21
N GLN A 75 6.58 5.05 16.58
CA GLN A 75 7.86 5.42 17.16
C GLN A 75 8.96 4.68 16.41
N PHE A 76 9.94 5.42 15.90
CA PHE A 76 11.18 4.82 15.42
C PHE A 76 12.11 4.64 16.63
N ARG A 77 12.58 3.41 16.84
CA ARG A 77 13.67 3.13 17.76
C ARG A 77 14.86 2.67 16.94
N PHE A 78 15.92 3.46 16.97
CA PHE A 78 17.21 3.02 16.47
C PHE A 78 17.89 2.22 17.58
N GLY A 79 18.23 0.96 17.30
CA GLY A 79 19.14 0.21 18.17
C GLY A 79 20.53 0.82 18.04
N ALA A 80 21.17 1.08 19.18
CA ALA A 80 22.59 1.41 19.25
C ALA A 80 23.45 0.16 19.01
#